data_AF-A0A1B9B7C9-F1
#
_entry.id   AF-A0A1B9B7C9-F1
#
_cell.length_a   1.000
_cell.length_b   1.000
_cell.length_c   1.000
_cell.angle_alpha   90.00
_cell.angle_beta   90.00
_cell.angle_gamma   90.00
#
_symmetry.space_group_name_H-M   'P 1'
#
loop_
_entity.id
_entity.type
_entity.pdbx_description
1 polymer ?
#
loop_
_entity_poly.entity_id
_entity_poly.type
_entity_poly.pdbx_seq_one_letter_code
_entity_poly.pdbx_strand_id
1 'polypeptide(L)'
;MKKIFLLMVVFFLSITLFSAKPTAASTGNHTVKVKTTLNVREKPSPRAKIVGSLKNGTIVYVYSTEPGGWSKIKYKNKAGYVASRYLKAITPTSPSTKKWNGKWQTEFGKLLITHETASSFKFDIHVVMGEHVGDLQGTAKIKDGKATYSGYTKSSFSKDPYCRITFTHQGKSIRVKESSACLYWHGATATFDGTYFK
;
A
#
# COMPACT_ATOMS: atom_id res chain seq x y z
N MET A 1 -38.95 62.87 -22.99
CA MET A 1 -38.77 63.16 -21.55
C MET A 1 -38.45 61.81 -20.87
N LYS A 2 -37.31 61.47 -20.24
CA LYS A 2 -36.13 62.16 -19.65
C LYS A 2 -34.92 61.17 -19.65
N LYS A 3 -33.73 61.65 -20.05
CA LYS A 3 -32.38 61.60 -19.41
C LYS A 3 -31.76 60.23 -19.02
N ILE A 4 -30.66 59.78 -19.66
CA ILE A 4 -29.20 59.97 -19.36
C ILE A 4 -28.69 59.04 -18.24
N PHE A 5 -27.89 57.99 -18.51
CA PHE A 5 -26.40 57.89 -18.59
C PHE A 5 -25.67 58.00 -17.22
N LEU A 6 -24.87 57.00 -16.83
CA LEU A 6 -23.45 57.09 -16.34
C LEU A 6 -23.01 55.93 -15.38
N LEU A 7 -21.76 55.49 -15.60
CA LEU A 7 -20.87 54.49 -14.99
C LEU A 7 -20.84 54.32 -13.45
N MET A 8 -20.54 53.08 -13.01
CA MET A 8 -19.68 52.78 -11.84
C MET A 8 -18.88 51.48 -12.06
N VAL A 9 -17.62 51.62 -12.50
CA VAL A 9 -16.57 50.60 -12.39
C VAL A 9 -16.04 50.65 -10.96
N VAL A 10 -16.26 49.61 -10.15
CA VAL A 10 -15.40 49.32 -8.97
C VAL A 10 -15.21 47.81 -8.82
N PHE A 11 -13.95 47.42 -8.94
CA PHE A 11 -13.35 46.13 -8.71
C PHE A 11 -13.27 45.83 -7.19
N PHE A 12 -13.93 44.77 -6.70
CA PHE A 12 -13.61 44.05 -5.46
C PHE A 12 -14.19 42.63 -5.62
N LEU A 13 -13.44 41.69 -6.19
CA LEU A 13 -12.58 40.76 -5.47
C LEU A 13 -13.34 39.93 -4.42
N SER A 14 -13.34 38.62 -4.65
CA SER A 14 -13.61 37.53 -3.69
C SER A 14 -15.08 37.41 -3.22
N ILE A 15 -15.68 36.23 -3.14
CA ILE A 15 -15.14 34.95 -2.71
C ILE A 15 -15.76 33.89 -3.61
N THR A 16 -14.97 33.26 -4.48
CA THR A 16 -15.32 31.90 -4.88
C THR A 16 -15.28 31.10 -3.59
N LEU A 17 -16.45 30.64 -3.14
CA LEU A 17 -16.54 29.62 -2.11
C LEU A 17 -15.85 28.40 -2.71
N PHE A 18 -14.55 28.31 -2.49
CA PHE A 18 -13.83 27.06 -2.46
C PHE A 18 -14.50 26.25 -1.36
N SER A 19 -15.58 25.57 -1.72
CA SER A 19 -16.12 24.47 -0.97
C SER A 19 -15.03 23.40 -1.06
N ALA A 20 -14.10 23.44 -0.10
CA ALA A 20 -13.18 22.35 0.12
C ALA A 20 -14.06 21.13 0.37
N LYS A 21 -14.25 20.33 -0.67
CA LYS A 21 -14.98 19.06 -0.62
C LYS A 21 -14.41 18.31 0.59
N PRO A 22 -15.21 18.04 1.64
CA PRO A 22 -14.71 17.30 2.77
C PRO A 22 -14.16 15.99 2.22
N THR A 23 -12.86 15.78 2.44
CA THR A 23 -12.17 14.56 2.02
C THR A 23 -12.97 13.40 2.59
N ALA A 24 -13.58 12.61 1.71
CA ALA A 24 -14.31 11.42 2.09
C ALA A 24 -13.33 10.50 2.82
N ALA A 25 -13.41 10.48 4.15
CA ALA A 25 -12.64 9.57 4.98
C ALA A 25 -13.40 8.24 5.04
N SER A 26 -12.70 7.16 4.68
CA SER A 26 -13.27 5.83 4.53
C SER A 26 -13.78 5.29 5.86
N THR A 27 -14.70 4.32 5.81
CA THR A 27 -14.95 3.41 6.93
C THR A 27 -13.68 2.64 7.30
N GLY A 28 -13.56 2.23 8.56
CA GLY A 28 -12.44 1.40 9.04
C GLY A 28 -11.66 1.96 10.21
N ASN A 29 -10.50 1.37 10.50
CA ASN A 29 -9.67 1.73 11.64
C ASN A 29 -9.01 3.10 11.44
N HIS A 30 -8.98 3.92 12.49
CA HIS A 30 -8.37 5.24 12.52
C HIS A 30 -7.56 5.41 13.80
N THR A 31 -6.47 6.17 13.74
CA THR A 31 -5.71 6.61 14.91
C THR A 31 -6.09 8.03 15.27
N VAL A 32 -6.34 8.29 16.55
CA VAL A 32 -6.57 9.64 17.09
C VAL A 32 -5.25 10.43 17.09
N LYS A 33 -5.28 11.67 16.59
CA LYS A 33 -4.15 12.61 16.53
C LYS A 33 -4.52 13.93 17.20
N VAL A 34 -4.15 14.07 18.47
CA VAL A 34 -4.42 15.26 19.31
C VAL A 34 -3.24 15.54 20.24
N LYS A 35 -3.11 16.78 20.72
CA LYS A 35 -2.10 17.14 21.74
C LYS A 35 -2.45 16.63 23.13
N THR A 36 -3.74 16.65 23.48
CA THR A 36 -4.25 16.26 24.80
C THR A 36 -5.26 15.12 24.70
N THR A 37 -6.53 15.43 24.46
CA THR A 37 -7.63 14.46 24.37
C THR A 37 -8.66 14.86 23.32
N LEU A 38 -9.30 13.87 22.71
CA LEU A 38 -10.41 14.03 21.77
C LEU A 38 -11.74 13.69 22.46
N ASN A 39 -12.68 14.62 22.51
CA ASN A 39 -13.99 14.39 23.11
C ASN A 39 -14.87 13.50 22.22
N VAL A 40 -15.52 12.51 22.83
CA VAL A 40 -16.58 11.70 22.23
C VAL A 40 -17.93 12.30 22.64
N ARG A 41 -18.80 12.55 21.67
CA ARG A 41 -20.10 13.19 21.87
C ARG A 41 -21.25 12.26 21.47
N GLU A 42 -22.42 12.55 22.03
CA GLU A 42 -23.64 11.77 21.79
C GLU A 42 -24.28 12.02 20.41
N LYS A 43 -24.05 13.19 19.82
CA LYS A 43 -24.53 13.60 18.48
C LYS A 43 -23.40 14.27 17.69
N PRO A 44 -23.46 14.31 16.34
CA PRO A 44 -22.45 14.96 15.49
C PRO A 44 -22.58 16.50 15.54
N SER A 45 -22.34 17.08 16.71
CA SER A 45 -22.48 18.53 16.95
C SER A 45 -21.53 19.01 18.04
N PRO A 46 -20.93 20.20 17.91
CA PRO A 46 -20.04 20.75 18.93
C PRO A 46 -20.77 21.09 20.24
N ARG A 47 -22.10 21.24 20.20
CA ARG A 47 -22.95 21.52 21.36
C ARG A 47 -23.54 20.26 22.02
N ALA A 48 -23.30 19.08 21.45
CA ALA A 48 -23.83 17.83 21.99
C ALA A 48 -23.11 17.42 23.29
N LYS A 49 -23.82 16.70 24.17
CA LYS A 49 -23.27 16.16 25.42
C LYS A 49 -21.99 15.35 25.17
N ILE A 50 -20.98 15.57 25.99
CA ILE A 50 -19.75 14.78 26.00
C ILE A 50 -20.02 13.49 26.79
N VAL A 51 -19.79 12.35 26.16
CA VAL A 51 -20.01 11.01 26.74
C VAL A 51 -18.71 10.28 27.06
N GLY A 52 -17.57 10.88 26.70
CA GLY A 52 -16.25 10.36 27.01
C GLY A 52 -15.13 11.11 26.30
N SER A 53 -13.92 10.56 26.39
CA SER A 53 -12.73 11.08 25.70
C SER A 53 -11.82 9.95 25.23
N LEU A 54 -10.97 10.27 24.25
CA LEU A 54 -9.95 9.41 23.67
C LEU A 54 -8.59 10.09 23.83
N LYS A 55 -7.56 9.30 24.16
CA LYS A 55 -6.19 9.79 24.22
C LYS A 55 -5.58 9.84 22.81
N ASN A 56 -4.50 10.60 22.66
CA ASN A 56 -3.69 10.54 21.45
C ASN A 56 -3.22 9.09 21.19
N GLY A 57 -3.22 8.66 19.93
CA GLY A 57 -2.83 7.31 19.55
C GLY A 57 -3.91 6.23 19.73
N THR A 58 -5.05 6.52 20.38
CA THR A 58 -6.15 5.56 20.48
C THR A 58 -6.63 5.13 19.10
N ILE A 59 -6.80 3.82 18.89
CA ILE A 59 -7.36 3.25 17.67
C ILE A 59 -8.88 3.16 17.83
N VAL A 60 -9.61 3.68 16.84
CA VAL A 60 -11.08 3.62 16.78
C VAL A 60 -11.54 3.07 15.44
N TYR A 61 -12.68 2.38 15.45
CA TYR A 61 -13.35 1.98 14.22
C TYR A 61 -14.39 3.03 13.85
N VAL A 62 -14.27 3.59 12.64
CA VAL A 62 -15.22 4.55 12.06
C VAL A 62 -16.26 3.81 11.23
N TYR A 63 -17.53 3.93 11.62
CA TYR A 63 -18.69 3.34 10.94
C TYR A 63 -19.24 4.20 9.81
N SER A 64 -19.20 5.51 9.98
CA SER A 64 -19.69 6.47 8.99
C SER A 64 -19.10 7.85 9.26
N THR A 65 -19.10 8.67 8.21
CA THR A 65 -18.91 10.12 8.32
C THR A 65 -20.26 10.80 8.28
N GLU A 66 -20.46 11.77 9.14
CA GLU A 66 -21.67 12.59 9.23
C GLU A 66 -21.37 14.02 8.73
N PRO A 67 -22.40 14.77 8.30
CA PRO A 67 -22.25 16.17 7.89
C PRO A 67 -21.54 17.02 8.96
N GLY A 68 -20.83 18.06 8.50
CA GLY A 68 -20.12 18.97 9.41
C GLY A 68 -18.81 18.42 9.98
N GLY A 69 -18.23 17.37 9.37
CA GLY A 69 -16.91 16.86 9.71
C GLY A 69 -16.89 16.01 10.99
N TRP A 70 -17.93 15.18 11.16
CA TRP A 70 -18.03 14.25 12.27
C TRP A 70 -17.88 12.81 11.79
N SER A 71 -17.33 11.95 12.65
CA SER A 71 -17.21 10.51 12.41
C SER A 71 -17.95 9.76 13.52
N LYS A 72 -18.82 8.83 13.12
CA LYS A 72 -19.48 7.88 14.01
C LYS A 72 -18.51 6.73 14.31
N ILE A 73 -18.28 6.47 15.59
CA ILE A 73 -17.34 5.46 16.08
C ILE A 73 -18.01 4.49 17.05
N LYS A 74 -17.40 3.31 17.26
CA LYS A 74 -17.71 2.44 18.40
C LYS A 74 -17.05 3.00 19.66
N TYR A 75 -17.84 3.29 20.70
CA TYR A 75 -17.33 3.72 22.00
C TYR A 75 -18.12 3.03 23.13
N LYS A 76 -17.42 2.25 23.98
CA LYS A 76 -18.03 1.48 25.09
C LYS A 76 -19.30 0.71 24.67
N ASN A 77 -19.22 0.00 23.54
CA ASN A 77 -20.33 -0.76 22.93
C ASN A 77 -21.55 0.07 22.48
N LYS A 78 -21.45 1.40 22.43
CA LYS A 78 -22.47 2.30 21.88
C LYS A 78 -21.89 3.13 20.73
N ALA A 79 -22.76 3.81 19.99
CA ALA A 79 -22.33 4.81 19.02
C ALA A 79 -21.87 6.10 19.72
N GLY A 80 -20.77 6.66 19.26
CA GLY A 80 -20.31 7.99 19.66
C GLY A 80 -19.81 8.78 18.45
N TYR A 81 -19.69 10.09 18.59
CA TYR A 81 -19.29 10.98 17.51
C TYR A 81 -18.06 11.80 17.88
N VAL A 82 -17.10 11.86 16.97
CA VAL A 82 -15.85 12.62 17.14
C VAL A 82 -15.60 13.50 15.92
N ALA A 83 -14.87 14.61 16.08
CA ALA A 83 -14.52 15.46 14.95
C ALA A 83 -13.48 14.76 14.05
N SER A 84 -13.82 14.55 12.78
CA SER A 84 -13.04 13.76 11.82
C SER A 84 -11.64 14.31 11.59
N ARG A 85 -11.44 15.63 11.74
CA ARG A 85 -10.13 16.29 11.58
C ARG A 85 -9.04 15.78 12.53
N TYR A 86 -9.42 15.11 13.63
CA TYR A 86 -8.50 14.52 14.59
C TYR A 86 -8.31 13.01 14.39
N LEU A 87 -8.91 12.45 13.35
CA LEU A 87 -8.73 11.06 12.98
C LEU A 87 -7.81 10.98 11.78
N LYS A 88 -6.78 10.15 11.91
CA LYS A 88 -5.97 9.71 10.78
C LYS A 88 -6.41 8.31 10.42
N ALA A 89 -6.90 8.11 9.20
CA ALA A 89 -7.20 6.78 8.70
C ALA A 89 -5.97 5.88 8.90
N ILE A 90 -6.17 4.78 9.63
CA ILE A 90 -5.34 3.61 9.45
C ILE A 90 -5.93 3.00 8.21
N THR A 91 -5.55 3.56 7.07
CA THR A 91 -5.52 2.75 5.87
C THR A 91 -4.75 1.50 6.32
N PRO A 92 -5.32 0.27 6.24
CA PRO A 92 -4.40 -0.81 5.89
C PRO A 92 -3.63 -0.19 4.74
N THR A 93 -2.30 -0.18 4.81
CA THR A 93 -1.55 0.08 3.61
C THR A 93 -2.15 -0.93 2.63
N SER A 94 -3.10 -0.49 1.80
CA SER A 94 -3.28 -1.04 0.46
C SER A 94 -1.84 -1.01 0.02
N PRO A 95 -1.20 -2.19 -0.06
CA PRO A 95 0.25 -2.27 -0.10
C PRO A 95 0.60 -1.20 -1.11
N SER A 96 1.38 -0.18 -0.72
CA SER A 96 1.93 0.76 -1.69
C SER A 96 2.38 -0.14 -2.81
N THR A 97 1.66 -0.17 -3.95
CA THR A 97 1.59 -1.39 -4.78
C THR A 97 3.03 -1.82 -4.94
N LYS A 98 3.36 -2.95 -4.30
CA LYS A 98 4.74 -3.42 -4.18
C LYS A 98 5.09 -3.74 -5.61
N LYS A 99 5.54 -2.73 -6.35
CA LYS A 99 5.54 -2.73 -7.81
C LYS A 99 6.67 -3.65 -8.19
N TRP A 100 6.31 -4.88 -8.49
CA TRP A 100 7.26 -5.93 -8.84
C TRP A 100 7.96 -5.58 -10.15
N ASN A 101 7.23 -4.99 -11.10
CA ASN A 101 7.72 -4.61 -12.41
C ASN A 101 8.93 -3.67 -12.33
N GLY A 102 10.03 -4.10 -12.92
CA GLY A 102 11.29 -3.38 -12.88
C GLY A 102 12.48 -4.25 -13.26
N LYS A 103 13.62 -3.58 -13.41
CA LYS A 103 14.94 -4.18 -13.45
C LYS A 103 15.48 -4.17 -12.03
N TRP A 104 16.03 -5.28 -11.59
CA TRP A 104 16.60 -5.47 -10.28
C TRP A 104 17.94 -6.19 -10.45
N GLN A 105 18.89 -5.97 -9.55
CA GLN A 105 20.25 -6.46 -9.70
C GLN A 105 20.87 -6.86 -8.36
N THR A 106 21.78 -7.82 -8.40
CA THR A 106 22.76 -8.13 -7.37
C THR A 106 24.16 -7.85 -7.95
N GLU A 107 25.19 -8.08 -7.14
CA GLU A 107 26.57 -8.06 -7.63
C GLU A 107 26.85 -9.15 -8.70
N PHE A 108 26.07 -10.24 -8.69
CA PHE A 108 26.28 -11.42 -9.54
C PHE A 108 25.16 -11.66 -10.55
N GLY A 109 24.16 -10.78 -10.65
CA GLY A 109 23.01 -11.09 -11.50
C GLY A 109 21.97 -10.00 -11.64
N LYS A 110 21.01 -10.27 -12.50
CA LYS A 110 19.92 -9.39 -12.88
C LYS A 110 18.61 -10.16 -12.80
N LEU A 111 17.58 -9.46 -12.36
CA LEU A 111 16.19 -9.92 -12.32
C LEU A 111 15.36 -8.87 -13.07
N LEU A 112 14.76 -9.25 -14.18
CA LEU A 112 13.79 -8.44 -14.90
C LEU A 112 12.39 -8.97 -14.60
N ILE A 113 11.53 -8.13 -14.03
CA ILE A 113 10.11 -8.43 -13.83
C ILE A 113 9.31 -7.59 -14.81
N THR A 114 8.40 -8.25 -15.54
CA THR A 114 7.50 -7.64 -16.53
C THR A 114 6.08 -8.18 -16.42
N HIS A 115 5.15 -7.58 -17.16
CA HIS A 115 3.76 -8.06 -17.26
C HIS A 115 3.10 -8.29 -15.89
N GLU A 116 3.34 -7.37 -14.95
CA GLU A 116 2.76 -7.41 -13.61
C GLU A 116 1.24 -7.21 -13.68
N THR A 117 0.53 -8.08 -12.99
CA THR A 117 -0.92 -8.07 -12.77
C THR A 117 -1.17 -8.18 -11.27
N ALA A 118 -2.42 -8.10 -10.83
CA ALA A 118 -2.76 -8.28 -9.41
C ALA A 118 -2.38 -9.66 -8.85
N SER A 119 -2.28 -10.69 -9.68
CA SER A 119 -2.09 -12.09 -9.27
C SER A 119 -0.87 -12.78 -9.88
N SER A 120 -0.10 -12.11 -10.73
CA SER A 120 1.11 -12.68 -11.32
C SER A 120 2.02 -11.65 -11.99
N PHE A 121 3.26 -12.05 -12.26
CA PHE A 121 4.17 -11.36 -13.17
C PHE A 121 5.03 -12.36 -13.95
N LYS A 122 5.56 -11.93 -15.09
CA LYS A 122 6.65 -12.63 -15.78
C LYS A 122 7.99 -12.20 -15.20
N PHE A 123 8.95 -13.11 -15.12
CA PHE A 123 10.30 -12.80 -14.70
C PHE A 123 11.33 -13.49 -15.57
N ASP A 124 12.53 -12.91 -15.56
CA ASP A 124 13.75 -13.41 -16.17
C ASP A 124 14.89 -13.14 -15.16
N ILE A 125 15.55 -14.20 -14.71
CA ILE A 125 16.71 -14.13 -13.80
C ILE A 125 17.93 -14.64 -14.56
N HIS A 126 18.98 -13.84 -14.56
CA HIS A 126 20.29 -14.20 -15.08
C HIS A 126 21.34 -13.95 -14.00
N VAL A 127 22.12 -14.97 -13.65
CA VAL A 127 23.21 -14.89 -12.67
C VAL A 127 24.50 -15.43 -13.28
N VAL A 128 25.63 -14.82 -12.93
CA VAL A 128 26.96 -15.23 -13.35
C VAL A 128 27.88 -15.22 -12.13
N MET A 129 28.39 -16.39 -11.76
CA MET A 129 29.37 -16.55 -10.68
C MET A 129 30.57 -17.34 -11.20
N GLY A 130 31.65 -16.63 -11.53
CA GLY A 130 32.81 -17.22 -12.19
C GLY A 130 32.45 -17.75 -13.56
N GLU A 131 32.77 -19.03 -13.83
CA GLU A 131 32.44 -19.72 -15.10
C GLU A 131 31.01 -20.27 -15.14
N HIS A 132 30.25 -20.15 -14.05
CA HIS A 132 28.91 -20.70 -13.96
C HIS A 132 27.85 -19.62 -14.23
N VAL A 133 26.91 -19.97 -15.11
CA VAL A 133 25.80 -19.13 -15.51
C VAL A 133 24.50 -19.80 -15.12
N GLY A 134 23.57 -18.99 -14.62
CA GLY A 134 22.22 -19.41 -14.32
C GLY A 134 21.19 -18.56 -15.03
N ASP A 135 20.26 -19.22 -15.71
CA ASP A 135 19.16 -18.57 -16.42
C ASP A 135 17.84 -19.21 -16.01
N LEU A 136 16.88 -18.41 -15.56
CA LEU A 136 15.54 -18.88 -15.25
C LEU A 136 14.49 -17.84 -15.59
N GLN A 137 13.57 -18.22 -16.45
CA GLN A 137 12.41 -17.42 -16.81
C GLN A 137 11.11 -18.14 -16.48
N GLY A 138 10.07 -17.36 -16.18
CA GLY A 138 8.77 -17.94 -15.86
C GLY A 138 7.70 -16.93 -15.53
N THR A 139 6.58 -17.44 -15.04
CA THR A 139 5.49 -16.63 -14.49
C THR A 139 5.33 -16.95 -13.01
N ALA A 140 5.57 -15.97 -12.14
CA ALA A 140 5.33 -16.11 -10.72
C ALA A 140 3.88 -15.73 -10.40
N LYS A 141 3.24 -16.47 -9.48
CA LYS A 141 1.90 -16.17 -8.96
C LYS A 141 2.01 -15.39 -7.67
N ILE A 142 1.29 -14.27 -7.57
CA ILE A 142 1.27 -13.41 -6.40
C ILE A 142 0.13 -13.85 -5.47
N LYS A 143 0.46 -14.10 -4.20
CA LYS A 143 -0.50 -14.37 -3.13
C LYS A 143 0.05 -13.82 -1.82
N ASP A 144 -0.78 -13.09 -1.07
CA ASP A 144 -0.44 -12.56 0.27
C ASP A 144 0.88 -11.77 0.32
N GLY A 145 1.17 -10.99 -0.73
CA GLY A 145 2.37 -10.14 -0.80
C GLY A 145 3.69 -10.89 -1.06
N LYS A 146 3.62 -12.18 -1.41
CA LYS A 146 4.72 -13.00 -1.93
C LYS A 146 4.39 -13.45 -3.34
N ALA A 147 5.41 -13.70 -4.16
CA ALA A 147 5.22 -14.34 -5.46
C ALA A 147 6.01 -15.63 -5.54
N THR A 148 5.45 -16.66 -6.19
CA THR A 148 6.07 -17.98 -6.29
C THR A 148 6.04 -18.51 -7.70
N TYR A 149 7.13 -19.15 -8.11
CA TYR A 149 7.25 -19.94 -9.33
C TYR A 149 7.57 -21.39 -8.99
N SER A 150 7.10 -22.33 -9.81
CA SER A 150 7.41 -23.76 -9.70
C SER A 150 7.56 -24.33 -11.11
N GLY A 151 8.78 -24.70 -11.49
CA GLY A 151 9.11 -25.34 -12.77
C GLY A 151 9.52 -26.79 -12.54
N TYR A 152 9.00 -27.72 -13.35
CA TYR A 152 9.38 -29.12 -13.26
C TYR A 152 10.84 -29.34 -13.71
N THR A 153 11.58 -30.16 -12.98
CA THR A 153 12.97 -30.51 -13.30
C THR A 153 13.13 -32.02 -13.39
N LYS A 154 13.68 -32.53 -14.50
CA LYS A 154 14.16 -33.91 -14.62
C LYS A 154 15.60 -33.99 -14.10
N SER A 155 15.82 -33.72 -12.82
CA SER A 155 17.15 -33.84 -12.22
C SER A 155 17.25 -35.14 -11.43
N SER A 156 18.22 -35.98 -11.77
CA SER A 156 18.60 -37.15 -10.96
C SER A 156 19.29 -36.77 -9.64
N PHE A 157 19.70 -35.51 -9.49
CA PHE A 157 20.44 -35.01 -8.34
C PHE A 157 19.56 -34.34 -7.27
N SER A 158 18.30 -34.03 -7.59
CA SER A 158 17.40 -33.33 -6.66
C SER A 158 16.41 -34.29 -6.00
N LYS A 159 16.28 -34.18 -4.67
CA LYS A 159 15.20 -34.84 -3.89
C LYS A 159 13.82 -34.20 -4.11
N ASP A 160 13.76 -33.02 -4.74
CA ASP A 160 12.54 -32.29 -5.06
C ASP A 160 12.37 -32.22 -6.59
N PRO A 161 11.24 -32.67 -7.16
CA PRO A 161 11.02 -32.66 -8.61
C PRO A 161 10.75 -31.28 -9.21
N TYR A 162 10.62 -30.22 -8.38
CA TYR A 162 10.32 -28.88 -8.86
C TYR A 162 11.33 -27.83 -8.35
N CYS A 163 11.94 -27.08 -9.27
CA CYS A 163 12.61 -25.82 -8.95
C CYS A 163 11.55 -24.81 -8.52
N ARG A 164 11.64 -24.34 -7.27
CA ARG A 164 10.72 -23.35 -6.70
C ARG A 164 11.47 -22.06 -6.45
N ILE A 165 10.94 -20.96 -6.95
CA ILE A 165 11.42 -19.61 -6.63
C ILE A 165 10.37 -18.87 -5.81
N THR A 166 10.79 -18.23 -4.72
CA THR A 166 9.96 -17.34 -3.91
C THR A 166 10.52 -15.92 -3.97
N PHE A 167 9.70 -14.97 -4.41
CA PHE A 167 9.99 -13.56 -4.41
C PHE A 167 9.28 -12.89 -3.24
N THR A 168 10.03 -12.15 -2.42
CA THR A 168 9.50 -11.35 -1.30
C THR A 168 9.92 -9.90 -1.48
N HIS A 169 8.95 -9.03 -1.71
CA HIS A 169 9.23 -7.62 -1.92
C HIS A 169 9.42 -6.89 -0.58
N GLN A 170 10.56 -6.21 -0.44
CA GLN A 170 11.04 -5.54 0.76
C GLN A 170 11.10 -4.01 0.61
N GLY A 171 10.43 -3.46 -0.39
CA GLY A 171 10.34 -2.02 -0.62
C GLY A 171 11.19 -1.61 -1.81
N LYS A 172 12.48 -1.35 -1.57
CA LYS A 172 13.46 -1.03 -2.63
C LYS A 172 14.25 -2.25 -3.13
N SER A 173 13.89 -3.44 -2.67
CA SER A 173 14.53 -4.70 -3.06
C SER A 173 13.53 -5.85 -3.12
N ILE A 174 13.95 -6.92 -3.79
CA ILE A 174 13.27 -8.21 -3.86
C ILE A 174 14.22 -9.28 -3.34
N ARG A 175 13.82 -9.99 -2.28
CA ARG A 175 14.50 -11.21 -1.87
C ARG A 175 13.98 -12.37 -2.73
N VAL A 176 14.87 -13.02 -3.46
CA VAL A 176 14.62 -14.22 -4.25
C VAL A 176 15.17 -15.41 -3.49
N LYS A 177 14.35 -16.43 -3.23
CA LYS A 177 14.78 -17.71 -2.64
C LYS A 177 14.52 -18.87 -3.58
N GLU A 178 15.44 -19.81 -3.70
CA GLU A 178 15.35 -21.01 -4.54
C GLU A 178 15.28 -22.31 -3.71
N SER A 179 14.72 -23.37 -4.30
CA SER A 179 14.85 -24.73 -3.78
C SER A 179 16.10 -25.40 -4.36
N SER A 180 16.59 -26.46 -3.70
CA SER A 180 17.75 -27.22 -4.18
C SER A 180 17.57 -27.84 -5.57
N ALA A 181 16.32 -27.98 -6.04
CA ALA A 181 16.02 -28.45 -7.38
C ALA A 181 16.42 -27.45 -8.48
N CYS A 182 16.67 -26.19 -8.12
CA CYS A 182 17.06 -25.16 -9.08
C CYS A 182 18.49 -25.29 -9.59
N LEU A 183 19.33 -26.14 -8.96
CA LEU A 183 20.72 -26.41 -9.40
C LEU A 183 20.85 -26.79 -10.88
N TYR A 184 19.83 -27.42 -11.47
CA TYR A 184 19.81 -27.74 -12.91
C TYR A 184 19.89 -26.48 -13.80
N TRP A 185 19.44 -25.33 -13.29
CA TRP A 185 19.32 -24.08 -14.03
C TRP A 185 20.53 -23.15 -13.87
N HIS A 186 21.44 -23.41 -12.93
CA HIS A 186 22.61 -22.54 -12.67
C HIS A 186 23.91 -23.26 -12.26
N GLY A 187 23.94 -24.59 -12.18
CA GLY A 187 25.13 -25.32 -11.73
C GLY A 187 25.44 -25.11 -10.24
N ALA A 188 26.52 -25.70 -9.74
CA ALA A 188 26.76 -25.84 -8.29
C ALA A 188 27.16 -24.55 -7.56
N THR A 189 27.71 -23.56 -8.26
CA THR A 189 28.33 -22.37 -7.64
C THR A 189 27.60 -21.06 -7.94
N ALA A 190 26.85 -20.96 -9.04
CA ALA A 190 25.88 -19.87 -9.19
C ALA A 190 24.64 -20.15 -8.34
N THR A 191 23.84 -19.13 -8.09
CA THR A 191 22.59 -19.23 -7.34
C THR A 191 21.67 -18.07 -7.68
N PHE A 192 20.36 -18.32 -7.80
CA PHE A 192 19.37 -17.23 -7.89
C PHE A 192 19.07 -16.61 -6.53
N ASP A 193 19.47 -17.27 -5.45
CA ASP A 193 19.23 -16.89 -4.07
C ASP A 193 19.94 -15.57 -3.75
N GLY A 194 19.18 -14.52 -3.42
CA GLY A 194 19.78 -13.21 -3.19
C GLY A 194 18.78 -12.10 -2.97
N THR A 195 19.30 -10.92 -2.63
CA THR A 195 18.50 -9.69 -2.52
C THR A 195 18.82 -8.80 -3.69
N TYR A 196 17.86 -8.63 -4.60
CA TYR A 196 17.99 -7.83 -5.80
C TYR A 196 17.50 -6.42 -5.53
N PHE A 197 18.35 -5.44 -5.77
CA PHE A 197 18.06 -4.02 -5.57
C PHE A 197 17.66 -3.37 -6.89
N LYS A 198 16.82 -2.35 -6.81
CA LYS A 198 16.39 -1.59 -7.98
C LYS A 198 17.51 -0.72 -8.55
#